data_AF-A0A0F7RY17-F1
#
_entry.id   AF-A0A0F7RY17-F1
#
_cell.length_a   1.000
_cell.length_b   1.000
_cell.length_c   1.000
_cell.angle_alpha   90.00
_cell.angle_beta   90.00
_cell.angle_gamma   90.00
#
_symmetry.space_group_name_H-M   'P 1'
#
loop_
_entity.id
_entity.type
_entity.pdbx_description
1 polymer ?
#
loop_
_entity_poly.entity_id
_entity_poly.type
_entity_poly.pdbx_seq_one_letter_code
_entity_poly.pdbx_strand_id
1 'polypeptide(L)' 'MPGITHWQHPNFYGYFPCNASFEGAIADLYCASISNPGFNWSVSPSVTELEVLMVDWVGRMLGLDGGGDGE' A
#
# COMPACT_ATOMS: atom_id res chain seq x y z
N MET A 1 -19.09 15.46 5.79
CA MET A 1 -19.03 16.86 6.29
C MET A 1 -19.54 17.77 5.20
N PRO A 2 -20.33 18.80 5.53
CA PRO A 2 -20.70 19.82 4.55
C PRO A 2 -19.45 20.43 3.88
N GLY A 3 -19.46 20.59 2.54
CA GLY A 3 -18.35 21.14 1.77
C GLY A 3 -17.25 20.15 1.36
N ILE A 4 -17.31 18.88 1.79
CA ILE A 4 -16.42 17.82 1.32
C ILE A 4 -16.99 17.15 0.07
N THR A 5 -16.18 17.02 -0.97
CA THR A 5 -16.46 16.11 -2.08
C THR A 5 -16.31 14.67 -1.61
N HIS A 6 -17.42 13.93 -1.55
CA HIS A 6 -17.41 12.54 -1.09
C HIS A 6 -16.88 11.60 -2.18
N TRP A 7 -15.56 11.41 -2.23
CA TRP A 7 -14.88 10.54 -3.20
C TRP A 7 -15.32 9.07 -3.13
N GLN A 8 -15.70 8.60 -1.94
CA GLN A 8 -16.18 7.23 -1.71
C GLN A 8 -17.68 7.03 -2.02
N HIS A 9 -18.36 8.07 -2.52
CA HIS A 9 -19.79 7.95 -2.86
C HIS A 9 -19.95 7.14 -4.16
N PRO A 10 -20.88 6.17 -4.24
CA PRO A 10 -21.03 5.31 -5.42
C PRO A 10 -21.38 6.07 -6.71
N ASN A 11 -21.95 7.28 -6.59
CA ASN A 11 -22.29 8.14 -7.73
C ASN A 11 -21.25 9.24 -8.01
N PHE A 12 -20.01 9.10 -7.54
CA PHE A 12 -18.93 10.05 -7.83
C PHE A 12 -18.12 9.59 -9.08
N TYR A 13 -18.21 10.36 -10.18
CA TYR A 13 -17.58 10.03 -11.47
C TYR A 13 -16.73 11.17 -12.04
N GLY A 14 -16.20 12.07 -11.20
CA GLY A 14 -15.50 13.28 -11.67
C GLY A 14 -14.09 13.05 -12.25
N TYR A 15 -13.32 12.12 -11.69
CA TYR A 15 -11.91 11.84 -12.04
C TYR A 15 -11.65 10.32 -12.05
N PHE A 16 -10.43 9.89 -11.76
CA PHE A 16 -10.12 8.50 -11.44
C PHE A 16 -10.63 8.13 -10.03
N PRO A 17 -11.16 6.91 -9.84
CA PRO A 17 -11.65 6.47 -8.55
C PRO A 17 -10.50 6.37 -7.55
N CYS A 18 -10.73 6.90 -6.35
CA CYS A 18 -9.84 6.70 -5.20
C CYS A 18 -10.30 5.43 -4.46
N ASN A 19 -9.84 4.28 -4.91
CA ASN A 19 -10.24 3.00 -4.31
C ASN A 19 -9.73 2.91 -2.86
N ALA A 20 -10.62 2.57 -1.94
CA ALA A 20 -10.29 2.26 -0.56
C ALA A 20 -10.89 0.92 -0.17
N SER A 21 -10.15 0.12 0.61
CA SER A 21 -10.63 -1.14 1.17
C SER A 21 -10.64 -1.07 2.69
N PHE A 22 -11.40 -1.96 3.32
CA PHE A 22 -11.47 -2.04 4.78
C PHE A 22 -10.13 -2.44 5.39
N GLU A 23 -9.44 -3.38 4.74
CA GLU A 23 -8.12 -3.86 5.12
C GLU A 23 -7.08 -2.74 5.03
N GLY A 24 -7.13 -1.90 3.99
CA GLY A 24 -6.25 -0.75 3.83
C GLY A 24 -6.46 0.30 4.93
N ALA A 25 -7.72 0.54 5.33
CA ALA A 25 -8.02 1.45 6.43
C ALA A 25 -7.50 0.95 7.79
N ILE A 26 -7.58 -0.36 8.04
CA ILE A 26 -7.01 -0.97 9.25
C ILE A 26 -5.48 -0.92 9.21
N ALA A 27 -4.85 -1.17 8.06
CA ALA A 27 -3.41 -1.08 7.90
C ALA A 27 -2.90 0.34 8.20
N ASP A 28 -3.55 1.37 7.68
CA ASP A 28 -3.20 2.78 7.94
C ASP A 28 -3.32 3.12 9.43
N LEU A 29 -4.39 2.66 10.09
CA LEU A 29 -4.54 2.80 11.54
C LEU A 29 -3.39 2.15 12.31
N TYR A 30 -2.98 0.93 11.94
CA TYR A 30 -1.84 0.26 12.60
C TYR A 30 -0.52 0.98 12.32
N CYS A 31 -0.26 1.38 11.08
CA CYS A 31 0.92 2.15 10.70
C CYS A 31 1.03 3.45 11.50
N ALA A 32 -0.09 4.14 11.77
CA ALA A 32 -0.12 5.36 12.58
C ALA A 32 -0.07 5.09 14.10
N SER A 33 -0.42 3.89 14.56
CA SER A 33 -0.52 3.57 16.00
C SER A 33 0.83 3.42 16.70
N ILE A 34 1.89 3.09 15.97
CA ILE A 34 3.22 2.81 16.51
C ILE A 34 4.25 3.59 15.68
N SER A 35 5.23 4.20 16.35
CA SER A 35 6.37 4.83 15.67
C SER A 35 7.27 3.77 15.04
N ASN A 36 7.41 3.79 13.71
CA ASN A 36 8.09 2.76 12.92
C ASN A 36 9.04 3.37 11.87
N PRO A 37 10.14 4.04 12.30
CA PRO A 37 11.03 4.76 11.39
C PRO A 37 11.66 3.83 10.34
N GLY A 38 11.46 4.11 9.05
CA GLY A 38 11.92 3.28 7.92
C GLY A 38 13.18 3.78 7.20
N PHE A 39 14.01 4.62 7.81
CA PHE A 39 15.17 5.21 7.11
C PHE A 39 16.39 4.28 6.99
N ASN A 40 16.49 3.25 7.83
CA ASN A 40 17.45 2.16 7.67
C ASN A 40 16.90 0.86 8.25
N TRP A 41 17.47 -0.27 7.83
CA TRP A 41 17.01 -1.59 8.26
C TRP A 41 17.12 -1.79 9.78
N SER A 42 18.18 -1.29 10.43
CA SER A 42 18.41 -1.50 11.86
C SER A 42 17.37 -0.84 12.77
N VAL A 43 16.72 0.24 12.33
CA VAL A 43 15.71 0.95 13.13
C VAL A 43 14.29 0.41 12.95
N SER A 44 14.03 -0.31 11.86
CA SER A 44 12.77 -1.04 11.66
C SER A 44 12.94 -2.18 10.64
N PRO A 45 13.48 -3.34 11.08
CA PRO A 45 13.71 -4.48 10.20
C PRO A 45 12.40 -4.98 9.56
N SER A 46 11.34 -5.07 10.36
CA SER A 46 10.04 -5.59 9.91
C SER A 46 9.37 -4.69 8.87
N VAL A 47 9.52 -3.36 8.95
CA VAL A 47 8.99 -2.45 7.91
C VAL A 47 9.73 -2.68 6.60
N THR A 48 11.07 -2.75 6.67
CA THR A 48 11.92 -2.92 5.49
C THR A 48 11.66 -4.28 4.80
N GLU A 49 11.59 -5.36 5.57
CA GLU A 49 11.35 -6.70 5.04
C GLU A 49 9.94 -6.84 4.45
N LEU A 50 8.92 -6.26 5.10
CA LEU A 50 7.55 -6.27 4.60
C LEU A 50 7.43 -5.49 3.28
N GLU A 51 8.09 -4.34 3.17
CA GLU A 51 8.11 -3.54 1.94
C GLU A 51 8.69 -4.33 0.76
N VAL A 52 9.81 -5.03 0.97
CA VAL A 52 10.44 -5.88 -0.06
C VAL A 52 9.49 -6.99 -0.51
N LEU A 53 8.83 -7.68 0.43
CA LEU A 53 7.88 -8.75 0.10
C LEU A 53 6.66 -8.23 -0.68
N MET A 54 6.11 -7.09 -0.27
CA MET A 54 4.96 -6.49 -0.96
C MET A 54 5.31 -6.07 -2.39
N VAL A 55 6.48 -5.46 -2.60
CA VAL A 55 6.95 -5.07 -3.93
C VAL A 55 7.23 -6.29 -4.80
N ASP A 56 7.81 -7.36 -4.25
CA ASP A 56 8.00 -8.64 -4.93
C ASP A 56 6.67 -9.24 -5.41
N TRP A 57 5.65 -9.28 -4.55
CA TRP A 57 4.32 -9.75 -4.93
C TRP A 57 3.67 -8.90 -6.01
N VAL A 58 3.80 -7.56 -5.94
CA VAL A 58 3.31 -6.66 -6.99
C VAL A 58 4.06 -6.87 -8.30
N GLY A 59 5.39 -7.04 -8.25
CA GLY A 59 6.20 -7.39 -9.41
C GLY A 59 5.71 -8.67 -10.10
N ARG A 60 5.47 -9.73 -9.32
CA ARG A 60 4.91 -10.99 -9.82
C ARG A 60 3.51 -10.81 -10.45
N MET A 61 2.62 -10.07 -9.79
CA MET A 61 1.28 -9.79 -10.31
C MET A 61 1.29 -9.00 -11.62
N LEU A 62 2.30 -8.14 -11.81
CA LEU A 62 2.51 -7.37 -13.05
C LEU A 62 3.31 -8.14 -14.12
N GLY A 63 3.73 -9.38 -13.84
CA GLY A 63 4.55 -10.18 -14.76
C GLY A 63 5.98 -9.67 -14.93
N LEU A 64 6.47 -8.88 -13.96
CA LEU A 64 7.84 -8.34 -13.93
C LEU A 64 8.86 -9.33 -13.34
N ASP A 65 8.42 -10.55 -13.03
CA ASP A 65 9.25 -11.67 -12.55
C ASP A 65 10.21 -12.22 -13.63
N GLY A 66 10.28 -11.56 -14.80
CA GLY A 66 11.18 -11.86 -15.91
C GLY A 66 12.61 -11.34 -15.65
N GLY A 67 13.25 -11.88 -14.63
CA GLY A 67 14.62 -11.60 -14.22
C GLY A 67 15.38 -12.83 -13.77
N GLY A 68 15.26 -13.95 -14.51
CA GLY A 68 16.20 -15.09 -14.47
C GLY A 68 16.04 -16.09 -13.34
N ASP A 69 15.16 -17.08 -13.51
CA ASP A 69 15.29 -18.42 -12.89
C ASP A 69 14.83 -19.49 -13.91
N GLY A 70 15.35 -19.35 -15.13
CA GLY A 70 15.24 -20.30 -16.23
C GLY A 70 16.58 -20.61 -16.90
N GLU A 71 17.69 -20.16 -16.32
CA GLU A 71 19.08 -20.58 -16.54
C GLU A 71 19.98 -20.08 -15.41
#